data_AF-A0A536TUD5-F1
#
_entry.id   AF-A0A536TUD5-F1
#
_cell.length_a   1.000
_cell.length_b   1.000
_cell.length_c   1.000
_cell.angle_alpha   90.00
_cell.angle_beta   90.00
_cell.angle_gamma   90.00
#
_symmetry.space_group_name_H-M   'P 1'
#
loop_
_entity.id
_entity.type
_entity.pdbx_description
1 polymer ?
#
loop_
_entity_poly.entity_id
_entity_poly.type
_entity_poly.pdbx_seq_one_letter_code
_entity_poly.pdbx_strand_id
1 'polypeptide(L)'
;MNSAPGIAFQILQSVFVVLAAPLLTGWVNQCRAWLQNRSAPSILLPYFTLAKLFHKDAVFAHDASPIFRWTPYILFGCMWLAAGIVPVLATGLPFAPAADIIALVGVFALARMFSALAAMDIGTS
;
A
#
# COMPACT_ATOMS: atom_id res chain seq x y z
N MET A 1 17.44 -21.54 18.63
CA MET A 1 15.99 -21.33 18.46
C MET A 1 15.54 -20.22 19.41
N ASN A 2 15.66 -18.96 19.01
CA ASN A 2 14.90 -17.87 19.62
C ASN A 2 14.18 -17.18 18.46
N SER A 3 12.91 -17.52 18.23
CA SER A 3 12.09 -16.96 17.14
C SER A 3 11.65 -15.52 17.42
N ALA A 4 11.73 -15.07 18.67
CA ALA A 4 11.36 -13.72 19.10
C ALA A 4 12.15 -12.57 18.43
N PRO A 5 13.49 -12.59 18.35
CA PRO A 5 14.24 -11.55 17.64
C PRO A 5 13.95 -11.51 16.14
N GLY A 6 13.68 -12.66 15.50
CA GLY A 6 13.34 -12.73 14.08
C GLY A 6 11.99 -12.07 13.76
N ILE A 7 10.98 -12.31 14.60
CA ILE A 7 9.65 -11.69 14.46
C ILE A 7 9.75 -10.18 14.69
N ALA A 8 10.50 -9.74 15.70
CA ALA A 8 10.71 -8.31 15.97
C ALA A 8 11.39 -7.60 14.79
N PHE A 9 12.42 -8.22 14.20
CA PHE A 9 13.10 -7.66 13.03
C PHE A 9 12.19 -7.60 11.80
N GLN A 10 11.35 -8.62 11.60
CA GLN A 10 10.40 -8.65 10.49
C GLN A 10 9.31 -7.59 10.63
N ILE A 11 8.76 -7.40 11.84
CA ILE A 11 7.79 -6.32 12.11
C ILE A 11 8.44 -4.96 11.88
N LEU A 12 9.66 -4.76 12.38
CA LEU A 12 10.41 -3.52 12.19
C LEU A 12 10.65 -3.24 10.70
N GLN A 13 11.03 -4.26 9.93
CA GLN A 13 11.20 -4.15 8.48
C GLN A 13 9.88 -3.79 7.79
N SER A 14 8.77 -4.46 8.12
CA SER A 14 7.46 -4.17 7.53
C SER A 14 7.01 -2.73 7.80
N VAL A 15 7.18 -2.25 9.04
CA VAL A 15 6.86 -0.86 9.40
C VAL A 15 7.76 0.11 8.64
N PHE A 16 9.05 -0.17 8.54
CA PHE A 16 9.99 0.66 7.78
C PHE A 16 9.62 0.74 6.30
N VAL A 17 9.24 -0.37 5.67
CA VAL A 17 8.81 -0.41 4.26
C VAL A 17 7.56 0.45 4.05
N VAL A 18 6.59 0.37 4.95
CA VAL A 18 5.34 1.16 4.87
C VAL A 18 5.62 2.65 5.03
N LEU A 19 6.55 3.01 5.94
CA LEU A 19 6.97 4.41 6.09
C LEU A 19 7.81 4.90 4.92
N ALA A 20 8.61 4.05 4.26
CA ALA A 20 9.43 4.42 3.12
C ALA A 20 8.63 4.58 1.82
N ALA A 21 7.50 3.88 1.68
CA ALA A 21 6.67 3.90 0.46
C ALA A 21 6.16 5.32 0.04
N PRO A 22 5.66 6.18 0.95
CA PRO A 22 5.29 7.56 0.62
C PRO A 22 6.48 8.40 0.13
N LEU A 23 7.67 8.19 0.69
CA LEU A 23 8.88 8.92 0.32
C LEU A 23 9.31 8.58 -1.10
N LEU A 24 9.28 7.28 -1.47
CA LEU A 24 9.51 6.83 -2.83
C LEU A 24 8.49 7.42 -3.80
N THR A 25 7.23 7.52 -3.39
CA THR A 25 6.18 8.15 -4.21
C THR A 25 6.45 9.65 -4.42
N GLY A 26 6.88 10.36 -3.37
CA GLY A 26 7.32 11.76 -3.46
C GLY A 26 8.48 11.95 -4.44
N TRP A 27 9.48 11.06 -4.36
CA TRP A 27 10.62 11.05 -5.26
C TRP A 27 10.22 10.80 -6.72
N VAL A 28 9.38 9.80 -6.99
CA VAL A 28 8.90 9.51 -8.35
C VAL A 28 8.12 10.69 -8.93
N ASN A 29 7.31 11.38 -8.12
CA ASN A 29 6.58 12.57 -8.54
C ASN A 29 7.51 13.74 -8.87
N GLN A 30 8.60 13.90 -8.12
CA GLN A 30 9.64 14.88 -8.41
C GLN A 30 10.36 14.57 -9.73
N CYS A 31 10.74 13.31 -9.96
CA CYS A 31 11.32 12.88 -11.24
C CYS A 31 10.35 13.15 -12.41
N ARG A 32 9.05 12.84 -12.26
CA ARG A 32 8.03 13.13 -13.27
C ARG A 32 7.90 14.64 -13.54
N ALA A 33 7.93 15.48 -12.51
CA ALA A 33 7.84 16.93 -12.66
C ALA A 33 9.05 17.49 -13.44
N TRP A 34 10.26 17.04 -13.11
CA TRP A 34 11.48 17.43 -13.82
C TRP A 34 11.46 16.99 -15.30
N LEU A 35 11.03 15.75 -15.58
CA LEU A 35 10.88 15.26 -16.96
C LEU A 35 9.83 16.05 -17.75
N GLN A 36 8.85 16.64 -17.08
CA GLN A 36 7.84 17.51 -17.68
C GLN A 36 8.28 19.00 -17.73
N ASN A 37 9.55 19.29 -17.40
CA ASN A 37 10.09 20.64 -17.31
C ASN A 37 9.28 21.57 -16.38
N ARG A 38 8.77 21.01 -15.27
CA ARG A 38 8.03 21.72 -14.22
C ARG A 38 8.83 21.75 -12.92
N SER A 39 8.56 22.75 -12.08
CA SER A 39 9.09 22.78 -10.72
C SER A 39 8.50 21.61 -9.92
N ALA A 40 9.37 20.90 -9.20
CA ALA A 40 8.99 19.71 -8.47
C ALA A 40 8.36 20.03 -7.10
N PRO A 41 7.34 19.27 -6.69
CA PRO A 41 6.82 19.35 -5.32
C PRO A 41 7.82 18.81 -4.30
N SER A 42 7.66 19.20 -3.02
CA SER A 42 8.48 18.67 -1.92
C SER A 42 8.32 17.16 -1.75
N ILE A 43 9.43 16.45 -1.49
CA ILE A 43 9.46 15.00 -1.22
C ILE A 43 8.56 14.61 -0.04
N LEU A 44 8.39 15.53 0.93
CA LEU A 44 7.57 15.30 2.12
C LEU A 44 6.07 15.56 1.91
N LEU A 45 5.68 16.10 0.75
CA LEU A 45 4.28 16.40 0.42
C LEU A 45 3.33 15.20 0.59
N PRO A 46 3.69 13.95 0.21
CA PRO A 46 2.85 12.78 0.45
C PRO A 46 2.52 12.55 1.93
N TYR A 47 3.47 12.78 2.84
CA TYR A 47 3.23 12.66 4.28
C TYR A 47 2.26 13.70 4.80
N PHE A 48 2.45 14.97 4.41
CA PHE A 48 1.52 16.04 4.79
C PHE A 48 0.11 15.81 4.23
N THR A 49 0.03 15.28 3.01
CA THR A 49 -1.25 14.94 2.36
C THR A 49 -1.94 13.80 3.11
N LEU A 50 -1.20 12.76 3.49
CA LEU A 50 -1.73 11.64 4.26
C LEU A 50 -2.22 12.10 5.64
N ALA A 51 -1.42 12.89 6.36
CA ALA A 51 -1.83 13.48 7.63
C ALA A 51 -3.10 14.31 7.46
N LYS A 52 -3.18 15.16 6.43
CA LYS A 52 -4.37 15.96 6.12
C LYS A 52 -5.62 15.10 5.85
N LEU A 53 -5.47 14.00 5.12
CA LEU A 53 -6.57 13.09 4.81
C LEU A 53 -7.08 12.36 6.06
N PHE A 54 -6.19 11.96 6.97
CA PHE A 54 -6.61 11.35 8.24
C PHE A 54 -7.36 12.31 9.17
N HIS A 55 -7.13 13.62 9.05
CA HIS A 55 -7.88 14.63 9.79
C HIS A 55 -9.21 15.02 9.13
N LYS A 56 -9.47 14.54 7.90
CA LYS A 56 -10.67 14.91 7.15
C LYS A 56 -11.76 13.87 7.37
N ASP A 57 -12.99 14.32 7.57
CA ASP A 57 -14.14 13.44 7.67
C ASP A 57 -14.37 12.68 6.35
N ALA A 58 -14.56 11.37 6.48
CA ALA A 58 -14.88 10.51 5.35
C ALA A 58 -16.35 10.73 4.95
N VAL A 59 -16.55 11.31 3.76
CA VAL A 59 -17.87 11.50 3.18
C VAL A 59 -18.27 10.22 2.44
N PHE A 60 -19.36 9.59 2.87
CA PHE A 60 -19.93 8.41 2.23
C PHE A 60 -21.24 8.79 1.54
N ALA A 61 -21.49 8.21 0.36
CA ALA A 61 -22.81 8.33 -0.28
C ALA A 61 -23.86 7.58 0.55
N HIS A 62 -25.11 8.08 0.56
CA HIS A 62 -26.20 7.48 1.33
C HIS A 62 -26.49 6.04 0.91
N ASP A 63 -26.28 5.70 -0.37
CA ASP A 63 -26.52 4.38 -0.95
C ASP A 63 -25.26 3.49 -1.04
N ALA A 64 -24.13 3.91 -0.45
CA ALA A 64 -22.88 3.14 -0.56
C ALA A 64 -23.00 1.77 0.14
N SER A 65 -22.70 0.69 -0.58
CA SER A 65 -22.67 -0.64 -0.02
C SER A 65 -21.56 -0.75 1.04
N PRO A 66 -21.71 -1.64 2.05
CA PRO A 66 -20.63 -1.97 2.99
C PRO A 66 -19.32 -2.34 2.28
N ILE A 67 -19.39 -2.91 1.07
CA ILE A 67 -18.22 -3.25 0.25
C ILE A 67 -17.28 -2.05 0.07
N PHE A 68 -17.82 -0.86 -0.21
CA PHE A 68 -17.02 0.35 -0.38
C PHE A 68 -16.20 0.71 0.87
N ARG A 69 -16.77 0.46 2.06
CA ARG A 69 -16.10 0.72 3.34
C ARG A 69 -14.97 -0.26 3.62
N TRP A 70 -15.12 -1.53 3.20
CA TRP A 70 -14.13 -2.58 3.42
C TRP A 70 -12.98 -2.55 2.41
N THR A 71 -13.25 -2.14 1.16
CA THR A 71 -12.25 -2.09 0.09
C THR A 71 -10.93 -1.42 0.47
N PRO A 72 -10.86 -0.20 1.05
CA PRO A 72 -9.57 0.41 1.39
C PRO A 72 -8.74 -0.43 2.37
N TYR A 73 -9.39 -1.11 3.32
CA TYR A 73 -8.71 -2.00 4.27
C TYR A 73 -8.19 -3.28 3.58
N ILE A 74 -8.98 -3.85 2.66
CA ILE A 74 -8.56 -5.03 1.88
C ILE A 74 -7.36 -4.68 1.00
N LEU A 75 -7.40 -3.55 0.29
CA LEU A 75 -6.28 -3.09 -0.54
C LEU A 75 -5.01 -2.89 0.29
N PHE A 76 -5.12 -2.24 1.44
CA PHE A 76 -3.99 -2.04 2.34
C PHE A 76 -3.42 -3.40 2.83
N GLY A 77 -4.28 -4.32 3.24
CA GLY A 77 -3.89 -5.67 3.65
C GLY A 77 -3.18 -6.44 2.54
N CYS A 78 -3.71 -6.41 1.31
CA CYS A 78 -3.08 -7.04 0.15
C CYS A 78 -1.68 -6.45 -0.15
N MET A 79 -1.54 -5.12 -0.11
CA MET A 79 -0.25 -4.46 -0.35
C MET A 79 0.74 -4.73 0.78
N TRP A 80 0.28 -4.79 2.03
CA TRP A 80 1.11 -5.18 3.17
C TRP A 80 1.60 -6.62 3.05
N LEU A 81 0.72 -7.55 2.68
CA LEU A 81 1.07 -8.95 2.42
C LEU A 81 2.08 -9.07 1.28
N ALA A 82 1.84 -8.37 0.17
CA ALA A 82 2.78 -8.34 -0.96
C ALA A 82 4.16 -7.83 -0.54
N ALA A 83 4.21 -6.74 0.24
CA ALA A 83 5.46 -6.19 0.77
C ALA A 83 6.18 -7.15 1.74
N GLY A 84 5.42 -7.96 2.51
CA GLY A 84 5.97 -8.97 3.39
C GLY A 84 6.46 -10.23 2.67
N ILE A 85 5.87 -10.55 1.52
CA ILE A 85 6.26 -11.70 0.68
C ILE A 85 7.53 -11.39 -0.12
N VAL A 86 7.70 -10.17 -0.63
CA VAL A 86 8.87 -9.78 -1.42
C VAL A 86 10.10 -9.65 -0.50
N PRO A 87 11.13 -10.50 -0.63
CA PRO A 87 12.32 -10.41 0.20
C PRO A 87 13.21 -9.27 -0.29
N VAL A 88 12.98 -8.06 0.20
CA VAL A 88 13.75 -6.85 -0.20
C VAL A 88 15.15 -6.82 0.44
N LEU A 89 15.34 -7.43 1.61
CA LEU A 89 16.56 -7.25 2.44
C LEU A 89 17.24 -8.53 2.95
N ALA A 90 16.58 -9.71 2.95
CA ALA A 90 17.17 -10.93 3.51
C ALA A 90 16.77 -12.20 2.74
N THR A 91 17.77 -12.93 2.24
CA THR A 91 17.63 -14.29 1.68
C THR A 91 17.70 -15.30 2.83
N GLY A 92 16.55 -15.62 3.45
CA GLY A 92 16.49 -16.60 4.54
C GLY A 92 15.29 -16.50 5.50
N LEU A 93 14.27 -15.72 5.16
CA LEU A 93 13.06 -15.57 5.98
C LEU A 93 12.14 -16.81 5.84
N PRO A 94 11.32 -17.13 6.88
CA PRO A 94 10.41 -18.28 6.87
C PRO A 94 9.32 -18.22 5.78
N PHE A 95 9.10 -17.05 5.17
CA PHE A 95 8.22 -16.87 4.01
C PHE A 95 8.90 -17.12 2.65
N ALA A 96 10.22 -17.34 2.61
CA ALA A 96 10.95 -17.60 1.38
C ALA A 96 10.42 -18.81 0.57
N PRO A 97 9.91 -19.90 1.18
CA PRO A 97 9.27 -20.99 0.44
C PRO A 97 7.86 -20.65 -0.08
N ALA A 98 7.17 -19.69 0.54
CA ALA A 98 5.82 -19.25 0.15
C ALA A 98 5.83 -18.03 -0.80
N ALA A 99 7.01 -17.48 -1.09
CA ALA A 99 7.23 -16.39 -2.02
C ALA A 99 7.22 -16.88 -3.47
N ASP A 100 6.07 -17.44 -3.89
CA ASP A 100 5.80 -17.77 -5.28
C ASP A 100 5.22 -16.55 -6.01
N ILE A 101 5.66 -16.34 -7.25
CA ILE A 101 5.13 -15.32 -8.15
C ILE A 101 3.61 -15.48 -8.30
N ILE A 102 3.11 -16.72 -8.30
CA ILE A 102 1.67 -17.00 -8.40
C ILE A 102 0.89 -16.40 -7.21
N ALA A 103 1.41 -16.56 -5.99
CA ALA A 103 0.80 -15.98 -4.80
C ALA A 103 0.77 -14.45 -4.87
N LEU A 104 1.88 -13.84 -5.28
CA LEU A 104 1.99 -12.38 -5.44
C LEU A 104 0.99 -11.84 -6.48
N VAL A 105 0.92 -12.49 -7.64
CA VAL A 105 -0.05 -12.14 -8.70
C VAL A 105 -1.49 -12.31 -8.19
N GLY A 106 -1.78 -13.38 -7.45
CA GLY A 106 -3.09 -13.61 -6.85
C GLY A 106 -3.50 -12.50 -5.87
N VAL A 107 -2.58 -12.07 -5.00
CA VAL A 107 -2.83 -10.97 -4.05
C VAL A 107 -3.08 -9.65 -4.78
N PHE A 108 -2.32 -9.34 -5.84
CA PHE A 108 -2.56 -8.15 -6.66
C PHE A 108 -3.87 -8.21 -7.44
N ALA A 109 -4.24 -9.39 -7.95
CA ALA A 109 -5.50 -9.61 -8.64
C ALA A 109 -6.70 -9.39 -7.69
N LEU A 110 -6.63 -9.90 -6.46
CA LEU A 110 -7.63 -9.66 -5.42
C LEU A 110 -7.79 -8.16 -5.11
N ALA A 111 -6.67 -7.45 -4.88
CA ALA A 111 -6.71 -6.01 -4.63
C ALA A 111 -7.38 -5.24 -5.80
N ARG A 112 -7.05 -5.61 -7.04
CA ARG A 112 -7.65 -5.01 -8.25
C ARG A 112 -9.15 -5.30 -8.36
N MET A 113 -9.58 -6.53 -8.06
CA MET A 113 -11.00 -6.91 -8.09
C MET A 113 -11.82 -6.06 -7.10
N PHE A 114 -11.40 -5.96 -5.84
CA PHE A 114 -12.11 -5.16 -4.83
C PHE A 114 -12.11 -3.67 -5.16
N SER A 115 -11.01 -3.16 -5.72
CA SER A 115 -10.94 -1.78 -6.20
C SER A 115 -11.94 -1.52 -7.34
N ALA A 116 -12.10 -2.46 -8.27
CA ALA A 116 -13.06 -2.34 -9.37
C ALA A 116 -14.50 -2.43 -8.85
N LEU A 117 -14.77 -3.37 -7.94
CA LEU A 117 -16.09 -3.54 -7.35
C LEU A 117 -16.56 -2.29 -6.58
N ALA A 118 -15.67 -1.69 -5.78
CA ALA A 118 -15.95 -0.43 -5.09
C ALA A 118 -16.21 0.75 -6.04
N ALA A 119 -15.53 0.79 -7.18
CA ALA A 119 -15.75 1.83 -8.19
C ALA A 119 -17.11 1.66 -8.91
N MET A 120 -17.54 0.43 -9.13
CA MET A 120 -18.87 0.14 -9.71
C MET A 120 -20.00 0.45 -8.74
N ASP A 121 -19.80 0.21 -7.44
CA ASP A 121 -20.83 0.38 -6.40
C ASP A 121 -21.27 1.84 -6.20
N ILE A 122 -20.39 2.81 -6.44
CA ILE A 122 -20.69 4.25 -6.36
C ILE A 122 -20.87 4.88 -7.75
N GLY A 123 -20.87 4.06 -8.81
CA GLY A 123 -21.11 4.54 -10.16
C GLY A 123 -22.46 5.26 -10.26
N THR A 124 -22.41 6.59 -10.26
CA THR A 124 -23.58 7.42 -10.56
C THR A 124 -23.92 7.19 -12.04
N SER A 125 -25.16 6.78 -12.31
CA SER A 125 -25.72 6.73 -13.67
C SER A 125 -25.86 8.12 -14.27
#